data_AF-A0A8K0XSJ6-F1
#
_entry.id   AF-A0A8K0XSJ6-F1
#
_cell.length_a   1.000
_cell.length_b   1.000
_cell.length_c   1.000
_cell.angle_alpha   90.00
_cell.angle_beta   90.00
_cell.angle_gamma   90.00
#
_symmetry.space_group_name_H-M   'P 1'
#
loop_
_entity.id
_entity.type
_entity.pdbx_description
1 polymer ?
#
loop_
_entity_poly.entity_id
_entity_poly.type
_entity_poly.pdbx_seq_one_letter_code
_entity_poly.pdbx_strand_id
1 'polypeptide(L)'
;MPSRRIESVLSPHYNAVKNGSIHSLPGTPVNTSRRRLRLRAQGVVGSPSCLLQQKLHTSQCIVPVEVVEEIVVAILAEQPTFSSIANLSLASYQFRQIAFRNFFKNFNALSKRAWCLLTGISGVYSWARSIQSLSTTIFHNIETLQHFQNIHTVNVDMSPEGLNTQRTFIKYLLAHLPSRLLHLKLCFLPRIDTNLLSGIAERFPALKTLALTCTERLIDDCCWDCYEETSTCTLHSPIPDVYFDAEDLSCAFGSALSPLTKLEHLTLGIFLSHLDTLHYHLRHCRSTATTPAILQVYGPGSCTYCRLAFESGTWNGELFASASVSRFLPALKSVSWSSYFVGDQPGDGLDGLTTTAWVRREEGKVSVRRAPW
;
A
#
# COMPACT_ATOMS: atom_id res chain seq x y z
N MET A 1 11.99 -41.30 -14.43
CA MET A 1 12.72 -41.06 -13.16
C MET A 1 11.83 -40.25 -12.23
N PRO A 2 11.75 -40.60 -10.93
CA PRO A 2 10.61 -40.24 -10.10
C PRO A 2 10.73 -38.83 -9.52
N SER A 3 9.59 -38.14 -9.60
CA SER A 3 9.29 -36.81 -9.06
C SER A 3 9.41 -36.77 -7.53
N ARG A 4 10.34 -35.97 -7.00
CA ARG A 4 10.42 -35.65 -5.58
C ARG A 4 9.62 -34.37 -5.30
N ARG A 5 8.54 -34.50 -4.53
CA ARG A 5 7.87 -33.42 -3.81
C ARG A 5 8.84 -32.84 -2.78
N ILE A 6 9.11 -31.55 -2.85
CA ILE A 6 9.72 -30.78 -1.77
C ILE A 6 8.60 -29.95 -1.17
N GLU A 7 8.22 -30.27 0.06
CA GLU A 7 7.36 -29.44 0.90
C GLU A 7 8.24 -28.31 1.47
N SER A 8 8.04 -27.09 0.98
CA SER A 8 8.71 -25.90 1.50
C SER A 8 7.97 -25.38 2.74
N VAL A 9 8.62 -25.52 3.90
CA VAL A 9 8.26 -24.85 5.14
C VAL A 9 8.67 -23.39 5.01
N LEU A 10 7.70 -22.49 4.85
CA LEU A 10 7.92 -21.04 4.94
C LEU A 10 7.66 -20.58 6.37
N SER A 11 8.73 -20.21 7.08
CA SER A 11 8.70 -19.43 8.31
C SER A 11 8.87 -17.94 7.97
N PRO A 12 8.13 -17.01 8.60
CA PRO A 12 8.37 -15.59 8.44
C PRO A 12 9.33 -15.08 9.52
N HIS A 13 10.55 -14.71 9.13
CA HIS A 13 11.38 -13.78 9.89
C HIS A 13 11.54 -12.50 9.07
N TYR A 14 10.67 -11.52 9.33
CA TYR A 14 10.93 -10.12 9.03
C TYR A 14 11.16 -9.43 10.38
N ASN A 15 12.42 -9.13 10.69
CA ASN A 15 12.79 -8.37 11.89
C ASN A 15 13.08 -6.92 11.51
N ALA A 16 12.38 -6.02 12.19
CA ALA A 16 12.74 -4.61 12.27
C ALA A 16 14.06 -4.45 13.06
N VAL A 17 15.02 -3.76 12.47
CA VAL A 17 16.16 -3.09 13.12
C VAL A 17 15.59 -1.97 14.02
N LYS A 18 15.95 -1.67 15.27
CA LYS A 18 16.97 -2.07 16.26
C LYS A 18 16.38 -1.67 17.63
N ASN A 19 16.49 -2.52 18.67
CA ASN A 19 16.58 -2.07 20.07
C ASN A 19 17.09 -3.20 20.98
N GLY A 20 18.21 -2.91 21.68
CA GLY A 20 18.63 -3.47 22.97
C GLY A 20 18.66 -4.98 23.18
N SER A 21 19.85 -5.57 23.09
CA SER A 21 20.13 -6.94 23.56
C SER A 21 19.94 -7.09 25.08
N ILE A 22 19.06 -8.01 25.49
CA ILE A 22 19.07 -8.64 26.81
C ILE A 22 19.11 -10.16 26.60
N HIS A 23 20.15 -10.80 27.12
CA HIS A 23 20.36 -12.25 27.09
C HIS A 23 19.24 -13.00 27.83
N SER A 24 18.71 -14.06 27.21
CA SER A 24 17.75 -14.99 27.81
C SER A 24 18.34 -16.42 27.85
N LEU A 25 18.31 -17.03 29.04
CA LEU A 25 18.58 -18.45 29.32
C LEU A 25 17.35 -19.32 28.98
N PRO A 26 17.50 -20.66 28.82
CA PRO A 26 16.41 -21.53 28.34
C PRO A 26 15.40 -21.90 29.44
N GLY A 27 14.11 -21.70 29.12
CA GLY A 27 12.98 -22.03 29.99
C GLY A 27 12.37 -23.42 29.71
N THR A 28 12.00 -24.09 30.80
CA THR A 28 11.27 -25.36 30.89
C THR A 28 9.77 -25.20 30.61
N PRO A 29 9.04 -26.30 30.28
CA PRO A 29 7.63 -26.23 29.89
C PRO A 29 6.71 -26.07 31.11
N VAL A 30 5.87 -25.02 31.09
CA VAL A 30 4.83 -24.79 32.10
C VAL A 30 3.49 -25.35 31.61
N ASN A 31 2.95 -26.26 32.42
CA ASN A 31 1.69 -26.96 32.26
C ASN A 31 0.53 -26.08 32.78
N THR A 32 -0.30 -25.52 31.91
CA THR A 32 -1.43 -24.65 32.32
C THR A 32 -2.69 -25.45 32.57
N SER A 33 -2.90 -25.82 33.84
CA SER A 33 -4.19 -26.30 34.36
C SER A 33 -5.22 -25.16 34.43
N ARG A 34 -6.34 -25.33 33.73
CA ARG A 34 -7.52 -24.44 33.80
C ARG A 34 -8.22 -24.56 35.16
N ARG A 35 -7.95 -23.62 36.08
CA ARG A 35 -8.82 -23.38 37.26
C ARG A 35 -9.93 -22.39 36.90
N ARG A 36 -11.18 -22.86 36.84
CA ARG A 36 -12.39 -22.02 36.87
C ARG A 36 -12.56 -21.45 38.27
N LEU A 37 -12.29 -20.16 38.45
CA LEU A 37 -12.70 -19.40 39.63
C LEU A 37 -14.20 -19.11 39.55
N ARG A 38 -15.00 -19.81 40.35
CA ARG A 38 -16.38 -19.43 40.67
C ARG A 38 -16.34 -18.36 41.78
N LEU A 39 -16.53 -17.11 41.40
CA LEU A 39 -16.83 -16.03 42.35
C LEU A 39 -18.26 -16.21 42.87
N ARG A 40 -18.39 -16.69 44.11
CA ARG A 40 -19.62 -16.62 44.91
C ARG A 40 -19.79 -15.17 45.37
N ALA A 41 -20.76 -14.45 44.80
CA ALA A 41 -21.24 -13.20 45.38
C ALA A 41 -22.06 -13.54 46.64
N GLN A 42 -21.53 -13.20 47.82
CA GLN A 42 -22.30 -13.16 49.05
C GLN A 42 -23.10 -11.86 49.04
N GLY A 43 -24.43 -12.00 49.09
CA GLY A 43 -25.36 -10.88 49.21
C GLY A 43 -25.24 -10.24 50.58
N VAL A 44 -24.70 -9.02 50.62
CA VAL A 44 -24.86 -8.10 51.75
C VAL A 44 -26.05 -7.21 51.40
N VAL A 45 -27.17 -7.44 52.09
CA VAL A 45 -28.36 -6.60 52.05
C VAL A 45 -28.02 -5.31 52.81
N GLY A 46 -27.55 -4.30 52.07
CA GLY A 46 -27.29 -2.95 52.57
C GLY A 46 -28.39 -1.98 52.13
N SER A 47 -28.90 -1.21 53.08
CA SER A 47 -30.01 -0.26 52.95
C SER A 47 -29.92 0.71 51.76
N PRO A 48 -31.06 1.13 51.17
CA PRO A 48 -31.11 2.09 50.07
C PRO A 48 -30.80 3.49 50.62
N SER A 49 -29.53 3.85 50.65
CA SER A 49 -29.14 5.25 50.84
C SER A 49 -29.54 6.01 49.58
N CYS A 50 -30.54 6.87 49.74
CA CYS A 50 -31.04 7.83 48.77
C CYS A 50 -29.90 8.80 48.40
N LEU A 51 -29.02 8.39 47.48
CA LEU A 51 -28.02 9.27 46.89
C LEU A 51 -28.75 10.21 45.95
N LEU A 52 -28.96 11.45 46.44
CA LEU A 52 -29.30 12.63 45.66
C LEU A 52 -28.46 12.66 44.38
N GLN A 53 -29.07 12.27 43.26
CA GLN A 53 -28.59 12.60 41.92
C GLN A 53 -28.69 14.12 41.78
N GLN A 54 -27.70 14.84 42.30
CA GLN A 54 -27.45 16.20 41.86
C GLN A 54 -27.21 16.12 40.35
N LYS A 55 -28.17 16.64 39.59
CA LYS A 55 -28.03 16.89 38.15
C LYS A 55 -26.81 17.79 37.99
N LEU A 56 -25.65 17.19 37.76
CA LEU A 56 -24.45 17.89 37.33
C LEU A 56 -24.83 18.57 36.02
N HIS A 57 -25.05 19.88 36.09
CA HIS A 57 -25.21 20.71 34.91
C HIS A 57 -23.93 20.54 34.10
N THR A 58 -24.04 19.81 32.99
CA THR A 58 -22.96 19.68 32.02
C THR A 58 -22.70 21.08 31.48
N SER A 59 -21.64 21.71 31.97
CA SER A 59 -21.17 22.99 31.47
C SER A 59 -20.87 22.81 29.99
N GLN A 60 -21.66 23.46 29.15
CA GLN A 60 -21.49 23.41 27.69
C GLN A 60 -20.11 24.00 27.36
N CYS A 61 -19.36 23.32 26.48
CA CYS A 61 -18.07 23.84 26.03
C CYS A 61 -18.31 25.19 25.34
N ILE A 62 -17.62 26.24 25.82
CA ILE A 62 -17.73 27.60 25.28
C ILE A 62 -16.96 27.72 23.95
N VAL A 63 -16.00 26.81 23.71
CA VAL A 63 -15.16 26.82 22.51
C VAL A 63 -15.94 26.23 21.32
N PRO A 64 -16.01 26.92 20.17
CA PRO A 64 -16.60 26.37 18.95
C PRO A 64 -15.95 25.04 18.55
N VAL A 65 -16.76 24.13 18.01
CA VAL A 65 -16.31 22.77 17.64
C VAL A 65 -15.18 22.79 16.60
N GLU A 66 -15.22 23.77 15.70
CA GLU A 66 -14.25 23.99 14.63
C GLU A 66 -12.86 24.30 15.20
N VAL A 67 -12.79 25.12 16.26
CA VAL A 67 -11.52 25.48 16.90
C VAL A 67 -10.91 24.25 17.58
N VAL A 68 -11.72 23.43 18.23
CA VAL A 68 -11.25 22.17 18.85
C VAL A 68 -10.76 21.18 17.79
N GLU A 69 -11.45 21.09 16.65
CA GLU A 69 -11.06 20.26 15.52
C GLU A 69 -9.71 20.68 14.94
N GLU A 70 -9.48 21.96 14.70
CA GLU A 70 -8.19 22.48 14.22
C GLU A 70 -7.04 22.19 15.19
N ILE A 71 -7.29 22.30 16.51
CA ILE A 71 -6.29 21.91 17.53
C ILE A 71 -5.94 20.43 17.42
N VAL A 72 -6.95 19.56 17.29
CA VAL A 72 -6.71 18.11 17.14
C VAL A 72 -5.94 17.80 15.86
N VAL A 73 -6.31 18.45 14.75
CA VAL A 73 -5.63 18.28 13.47
C VAL A 73 -4.16 18.69 13.59
N ALA A 74 -3.86 19.83 14.23
CA ALA A 74 -2.49 20.29 14.46
C ALA A 74 -1.67 19.30 15.31
N ILE A 75 -2.24 18.79 16.41
CA ILE A 75 -1.59 17.78 17.27
C ILE A 75 -1.28 16.51 16.49
N LEU A 76 -2.25 16.02 15.70
CA LEU A 76 -2.08 14.79 14.92
C LEU A 76 -1.15 14.95 13.71
N ALA A 77 -1.02 16.17 13.17
CA ALA A 77 -0.08 16.47 12.11
C ALA A 77 1.38 16.36 12.60
N GLU A 78 1.65 16.74 13.85
CA GLU A 78 2.97 16.59 14.48
C GLU A 78 3.23 15.14 14.89
N GLN A 79 2.26 14.49 15.55
CA GLN A 79 2.39 13.12 16.06
C GLN A 79 1.09 12.32 15.89
N PRO A 80 0.96 11.47 14.87
CA PRO A 80 -0.27 10.71 14.59
C PRO A 80 -0.42 9.47 15.48
N THR A 81 -0.24 9.63 16.79
CA THR A 81 -0.33 8.57 17.79
C THR A 81 -1.52 8.79 18.70
N PHE A 82 -2.13 7.73 19.22
CA PHE A 82 -3.27 7.87 20.14
C PHE A 82 -2.89 8.62 21.43
N SER A 83 -1.64 8.44 21.91
CA SER A 83 -1.12 9.15 23.08
C SER A 83 -1.20 10.67 22.95
N SER A 84 -1.03 11.21 21.74
CA SER A 84 -1.10 12.66 21.49
C SER A 84 -2.47 13.27 21.77
N ILE A 85 -3.56 12.49 21.59
CA ILE A 85 -4.95 12.94 21.79
C ILE A 85 -5.61 12.32 23.02
N ALA A 86 -4.91 11.47 23.77
CA ALA A 86 -5.50 10.69 24.86
C ALA A 86 -6.15 11.59 25.93
N ASN A 87 -5.42 12.59 26.42
CA ASN A 87 -5.91 13.52 27.43
C ASN A 87 -7.16 14.28 26.94
N LEU A 88 -7.14 14.72 25.68
CA LEU A 88 -8.26 15.43 25.06
C LEU A 88 -9.49 14.53 24.97
N SER A 89 -9.31 13.26 24.60
CA SER A 89 -10.39 12.28 24.48
C SER A 89 -11.03 11.88 25.83
N LEU A 90 -10.33 12.15 26.94
CA LEU A 90 -10.78 11.88 28.31
C LEU A 90 -11.46 13.10 28.95
N ALA A 91 -11.23 14.32 28.42
CA ALA A 91 -11.74 15.55 29.01
C ALA A 91 -13.27 15.65 29.03
N SER A 92 -13.94 15.26 27.93
CA SER A 92 -15.41 15.17 27.87
C SER A 92 -15.88 14.30 26.70
N TYR A 93 -17.18 13.99 26.66
CA TYR A 93 -17.78 13.25 25.55
C TYR A 93 -17.62 13.98 24.21
N GLN A 94 -17.86 15.28 24.15
CA GLN A 94 -17.75 16.07 22.91
C GLN A 94 -16.32 16.06 22.37
N PHE A 95 -15.34 16.32 23.24
CA PHE A 95 -13.92 16.29 22.86
C PHE A 95 -13.48 14.88 22.41
N ARG A 96 -13.99 13.83 23.05
CA ARG A 96 -13.76 12.44 22.59
C ARG A 96 -14.25 12.21 21.18
N GLN A 97 -15.46 12.66 20.85
CA GLN A 97 -16.01 12.49 19.50
C GLN A 97 -15.17 13.22 18.46
N ILE A 98 -14.75 14.47 18.74
CA ILE A 98 -13.92 15.26 17.83
C ILE A 98 -12.53 14.62 17.67
N ALA A 99 -11.90 14.23 18.78
CA ALA A 99 -10.60 13.58 18.80
C ALA A 99 -10.62 12.26 18.02
N PHE A 100 -11.61 11.40 18.27
CA PHE A 100 -11.73 10.11 17.59
C PHE A 100 -12.09 10.24 16.12
N ARG A 101 -12.98 11.18 15.75
CA ARG A 101 -13.31 11.45 14.35
C ARG A 101 -12.06 11.81 13.53
N ASN A 102 -11.18 12.63 14.09
CA ASN A 102 -9.96 13.05 13.43
C ASN A 102 -8.86 11.98 13.46
N PHE A 103 -8.69 11.28 14.58
CA PHE A 103 -7.72 10.19 14.70
C PHE A 103 -8.05 9.01 13.79
N PHE A 104 -9.30 8.55 13.80
CA PHE A 104 -9.76 7.44 12.97
C PHE A 104 -10.16 7.84 11.55
N LYS A 105 -9.92 9.10 11.14
CA LYS A 105 -10.04 9.52 9.74
C LYS A 105 -9.17 8.66 8.83
N ASN A 106 -7.99 8.27 9.32
CA ASN A 106 -7.12 7.29 8.69
C ASN A 106 -7.20 5.96 9.44
N PHE A 107 -7.98 5.02 8.90
CA PHE A 107 -8.13 3.70 9.51
C PHE A 107 -6.94 2.83 9.15
N ASN A 108 -6.04 2.62 10.12
CA ASN A 108 -4.85 1.79 9.95
C ASN A 108 -4.94 0.51 10.79
N ALA A 109 -5.05 -0.63 10.12
CA ALA A 109 -5.17 -1.93 10.77
C ALA A 109 -4.23 -2.95 10.10
N LEU A 110 -3.03 -3.13 10.66
CA LEU A 110 -2.00 -4.02 10.11
C LEU A 110 -2.06 -5.47 10.63
N SER A 111 -3.07 -5.79 11.45
CA SER A 111 -3.29 -7.16 11.92
C SER A 111 -4.78 -7.44 12.09
N LYS A 112 -5.14 -8.73 12.01
CA LYS A 112 -6.51 -9.21 12.26
C LYS A 112 -7.06 -8.73 13.59
N ARG A 113 -6.23 -8.78 14.65
CA ARG A 113 -6.61 -8.30 15.99
C ARG A 113 -6.88 -6.80 16.00
N ALA A 114 -6.00 -6.00 15.40
CA ALA A 114 -6.19 -4.56 15.32
C ALA A 114 -7.47 -4.21 14.55
N TRP A 115 -7.73 -4.90 13.43
CA TRP A 115 -8.98 -4.73 12.67
C TRP A 115 -10.21 -4.92 13.55
N CYS A 116 -10.33 -6.09 14.22
CA CYS A 116 -11.48 -6.39 15.06
C CYS A 116 -11.66 -5.41 16.24
N LEU A 117 -10.56 -4.96 16.86
CA LEU A 117 -10.62 -4.00 17.95
C LEU A 117 -11.08 -2.62 17.47
N LEU A 118 -10.55 -2.15 16.34
CA LEU A 118 -10.85 -0.84 15.79
C LEU A 118 -12.26 -0.78 15.21
N THR A 119 -12.72 -1.83 14.51
CA THR A 119 -14.10 -1.90 14.00
C THR A 119 -15.15 -2.01 15.10
N GLY A 120 -14.76 -2.40 16.32
CA GLY A 120 -15.62 -2.38 17.50
C GLY A 120 -15.87 -0.97 18.07
N ILE A 121 -15.14 0.05 17.61
CA ILE A 121 -15.31 1.43 18.07
C ILE A 121 -16.53 2.04 17.39
N SER A 122 -17.53 2.43 18.18
CA SER A 122 -18.73 3.10 17.68
C SER A 122 -18.37 4.36 16.90
N GLY A 123 -18.89 4.49 15.67
CA GLY A 123 -18.66 5.63 14.77
C GLY A 123 -17.48 5.47 13.81
N VAL A 124 -16.58 4.50 13.99
CA VAL A 124 -15.39 4.35 13.14
C VAL A 124 -15.71 4.25 11.65
N TYR A 125 -16.77 3.51 11.30
CA TYR A 125 -17.23 3.34 9.92
C TYR A 125 -17.69 4.64 9.25
N SER A 126 -18.21 5.59 10.03
CA SER A 126 -18.65 6.89 9.52
C SER A 126 -17.56 7.95 9.59
N TRP A 127 -16.52 7.77 10.42
CA TRP A 127 -15.38 8.68 10.55
C TRP A 127 -14.24 8.41 9.57
N ALA A 128 -13.99 7.15 9.24
CA ALA A 128 -12.89 6.81 8.34
C ALA A 128 -13.11 7.42 6.95
N ARG A 129 -12.01 7.93 6.38
CA ARG A 129 -11.91 8.49 5.02
C ARG A 129 -10.86 7.76 4.20
N SER A 130 -9.86 7.20 4.87
CA SER A 130 -8.85 6.32 4.27
C SER A 130 -8.75 4.99 5.02
N ILE A 131 -8.40 3.92 4.30
CA ILE A 131 -7.97 2.63 4.87
C ILE A 131 -6.52 2.36 4.46
N GLN A 132 -5.72 1.91 5.42
CA GLN A 132 -4.42 1.28 5.19
C GLN A 132 -4.38 -0.07 5.91
N SER A 133 -4.08 -1.14 5.18
CA SER A 133 -4.04 -2.49 5.76
C SER A 133 -3.25 -3.48 4.89
N LEU A 134 -2.98 -4.66 5.46
CA LEU A 134 -2.45 -5.81 4.73
C LEU A 134 -3.60 -6.59 4.09
N SER A 135 -3.35 -7.20 2.93
CA SER A 135 -4.33 -8.06 2.25
C SER A 135 -4.92 -9.14 3.17
N THR A 136 -4.07 -9.83 3.93
CA THR A 136 -4.48 -10.90 4.88
C THR A 136 -5.32 -10.41 6.05
N THR A 137 -5.16 -9.13 6.43
CA THR A 137 -5.97 -8.51 7.48
C THR A 137 -7.35 -8.14 6.95
N ILE A 138 -7.40 -7.51 5.77
CA ILE A 138 -8.67 -7.20 5.08
C ILE A 138 -9.46 -8.48 4.79
N PHE A 139 -8.81 -9.50 4.23
CA PHE A 139 -9.47 -10.73 3.78
C PHE A 139 -10.23 -11.43 4.90
N HIS A 140 -9.76 -11.31 6.15
CA HIS A 140 -10.41 -11.92 7.30
C HIS A 140 -11.80 -11.32 7.62
N ASN A 141 -12.02 -10.05 7.31
CA ASN A 141 -13.26 -9.33 7.60
C ASN A 141 -13.71 -8.50 6.39
N ILE A 142 -13.55 -9.04 5.18
CA ILE A 142 -13.69 -8.28 3.94
C ILE A 142 -15.09 -7.67 3.77
N GLU A 143 -16.12 -8.35 4.28
CA GLU A 143 -17.50 -7.89 4.28
C GLU A 143 -17.68 -6.58 5.07
N THR A 144 -16.84 -6.32 6.07
CA THR A 144 -16.94 -5.09 6.88
C THR A 144 -16.57 -3.83 6.08
N LEU A 145 -15.87 -3.97 4.95
CA LEU A 145 -15.53 -2.85 4.07
C LEU A 145 -16.78 -2.10 3.57
N GLN A 146 -17.90 -2.81 3.37
CA GLN A 146 -19.14 -2.21 2.89
C GLN A 146 -19.76 -1.22 3.89
N HIS A 147 -19.42 -1.34 5.18
CA HIS A 147 -19.95 -0.46 6.22
C HIS A 147 -19.26 0.91 6.23
N PHE A 148 -18.07 1.03 5.63
CA PHE A 148 -17.35 2.28 5.60
C PHE A 148 -17.90 3.23 4.54
N GLN A 149 -18.89 4.01 4.95
CA GLN A 149 -19.67 4.88 4.07
C GLN A 149 -18.93 6.13 3.61
N ASN A 150 -17.73 6.44 4.05
CA ASN A 150 -17.09 7.71 3.67
C ASN A 150 -15.65 7.53 3.20
N ILE A 151 -15.28 6.29 2.83
CA ILE A 151 -13.95 6.02 2.31
C ILE A 151 -13.83 6.55 0.89
N HIS A 152 -12.73 7.27 0.67
CA HIS A 152 -12.30 7.73 -0.64
C HIS A 152 -10.90 7.27 -0.99
N THR A 153 -10.11 6.85 0.00
CA THR A 153 -8.73 6.38 -0.19
C THR A 153 -8.55 4.97 0.36
N VAL A 154 -8.01 4.07 -0.44
CA VAL A 154 -7.67 2.70 0.01
C VAL A 154 -6.23 2.41 -0.37
N ASN A 155 -5.43 2.00 0.62
CA ASN A 155 -4.08 1.51 0.45
C ASN A 155 -3.99 0.08 0.99
N VAL A 156 -3.68 -0.88 0.12
CA VAL A 156 -3.52 -2.29 0.50
C VAL A 156 -2.11 -2.76 0.17
N ASP A 157 -1.45 -3.30 1.17
CA ASP A 157 -0.19 -4.02 1.01
C ASP A 157 -0.49 -5.49 0.64
N MET A 158 -0.02 -5.88 -0.54
CA MET A 158 -0.22 -7.20 -1.14
C MET A 158 0.99 -8.13 -0.95
N SER A 159 1.98 -7.77 -0.11
CA SER A 159 3.15 -8.61 0.16
C SER A 159 2.82 -10.03 0.63
N PRO A 160 1.72 -10.31 1.36
CA PRO A 160 1.35 -11.68 1.71
C PRO A 160 0.73 -12.48 0.56
N GLU A 161 0.35 -11.83 -0.55
CA GLU A 161 -0.27 -12.49 -1.69
C GLU A 161 0.78 -13.06 -2.65
N GLY A 162 0.45 -14.20 -3.25
CA GLY A 162 1.21 -14.79 -4.35
C GLY A 162 0.44 -14.72 -5.67
N LEU A 163 1.08 -15.14 -6.76
CA LEU A 163 0.48 -15.16 -8.11
C LEU A 163 -0.88 -15.90 -8.14
N ASN A 164 -0.99 -17.00 -7.37
CA ASN A 164 -2.21 -17.81 -7.31
C ASN A 164 -3.32 -17.21 -6.43
N THR A 165 -2.98 -16.38 -5.44
CA THR A 165 -3.96 -15.82 -4.49
C THR A 165 -4.43 -14.42 -4.87
N GLN A 166 -3.59 -13.65 -5.58
CA GLN A 166 -3.89 -12.28 -6.01
C GLN A 166 -5.27 -12.17 -6.67
N ARG A 167 -5.58 -13.01 -7.66
CA ARG A 167 -6.83 -12.93 -8.41
C ARG A 167 -8.06 -13.07 -7.50
N THR A 168 -8.01 -14.03 -6.59
CA THR A 168 -9.11 -14.29 -5.64
C THR A 168 -9.26 -13.12 -4.70
N PHE A 169 -8.17 -12.64 -4.09
CA PHE A 169 -8.21 -11.50 -3.18
C PHE A 169 -8.75 -10.24 -3.87
N ILE A 170 -8.21 -9.88 -5.04
CA ILE A 170 -8.64 -8.71 -5.80
C ILE A 170 -10.13 -8.79 -6.11
N LYS A 171 -10.62 -9.93 -6.62
CA LYS A 171 -12.05 -10.11 -6.91
C LYS A 171 -12.92 -9.77 -5.69
N TYR A 172 -12.58 -10.29 -4.51
CA TYR A 172 -13.34 -9.98 -3.30
C TYR A 172 -13.15 -8.54 -2.83
N LEU A 173 -11.94 -7.99 -2.92
CA LEU A 173 -11.66 -6.61 -2.55
C LEU A 173 -12.53 -5.64 -3.37
N LEU A 174 -12.52 -5.78 -4.70
CA LEU A 174 -13.26 -4.88 -5.60
C LEU A 174 -14.77 -4.97 -5.36
N ALA A 175 -15.29 -6.16 -5.05
CA ALA A 175 -16.72 -6.36 -4.77
C ALA A 175 -17.20 -5.62 -3.52
N HIS A 176 -16.36 -5.49 -2.48
CA HIS A 176 -16.74 -4.92 -1.19
C HIS A 176 -16.34 -3.46 -0.99
N LEU A 177 -15.45 -2.93 -1.84
CA LEU A 177 -15.11 -1.52 -1.82
C LEU A 177 -16.24 -0.64 -2.38
N PRO A 178 -16.41 0.59 -1.86
CA PRO A 178 -17.42 1.53 -2.36
C PRO A 178 -17.04 2.03 -3.77
N SER A 179 -18.03 2.15 -4.66
CA SER A 179 -17.82 2.60 -6.05
C SER A 179 -17.36 4.06 -6.20
N ARG A 180 -17.55 4.89 -5.15
CA ARG A 180 -17.13 6.30 -5.07
C ARG A 180 -15.68 6.50 -4.63
N LEU A 181 -14.85 5.45 -4.74
CA LEU A 181 -13.45 5.52 -4.40
C LEU A 181 -12.73 6.53 -5.31
N LEU A 182 -11.90 7.39 -4.73
CA LEU A 182 -11.16 8.43 -5.45
C LEU A 182 -9.68 8.05 -5.60
N HIS A 183 -9.12 7.33 -4.63
CA HIS A 183 -7.71 6.96 -4.60
C HIS A 183 -7.58 5.48 -4.23
N LEU A 184 -6.90 4.71 -5.08
CA LEU A 184 -6.59 3.30 -4.86
C LEU A 184 -5.09 3.09 -5.01
N LYS A 185 -4.46 2.57 -3.95
CA LYS A 185 -3.07 2.11 -3.95
C LYS A 185 -3.02 0.62 -3.61
N LEU A 186 -2.41 -0.18 -4.47
CA LEU A 186 -2.10 -1.59 -4.22
C LEU A 186 -0.58 -1.76 -4.34
N CYS A 187 0.07 -1.99 -3.21
CA CYS A 187 1.53 -2.16 -3.09
C CYS A 187 1.92 -3.63 -3.10
N PHE A 188 3.18 -3.91 -3.44
CA PHE A 188 3.75 -5.27 -3.44
C PHE A 188 2.91 -6.30 -4.21
N LEU A 189 2.32 -5.91 -5.35
CA LEU A 189 1.55 -6.83 -6.20
C LEU A 189 2.46 -7.90 -6.83
N PRO A 190 2.03 -9.17 -6.89
CA PRO A 190 2.75 -10.18 -7.68
C PRO A 190 2.81 -9.88 -9.19
N ARG A 191 1.76 -9.27 -9.75
CA ARG A 191 1.73 -8.81 -11.15
C ARG A 191 0.68 -7.72 -11.39
N ILE A 192 0.87 -6.94 -12.45
CA ILE A 192 -0.13 -6.00 -12.97
C ILE A 192 -0.53 -6.49 -14.37
N ASP A 193 -1.80 -6.85 -14.57
CA ASP A 193 -2.32 -7.37 -15.84
C ASP A 193 -3.62 -6.66 -16.25
N THR A 194 -4.06 -6.87 -17.50
CA THR A 194 -5.28 -6.24 -18.03
C THR A 194 -6.55 -6.63 -17.27
N ASN A 195 -6.61 -7.83 -16.69
CA ASN A 195 -7.77 -8.26 -15.90
C ASN A 195 -7.90 -7.45 -14.60
N LEU A 196 -6.77 -7.20 -13.92
CA LEU A 196 -6.73 -6.32 -12.75
C LEU A 196 -7.15 -4.90 -13.13
N LEU A 197 -6.58 -4.36 -14.21
CA LEU A 197 -6.85 -2.99 -14.66
C LEU A 197 -8.32 -2.81 -15.06
N SER A 198 -8.88 -3.70 -15.89
CA SER A 198 -10.30 -3.64 -16.29
C SER A 198 -11.23 -3.79 -15.10
N GLY A 199 -10.95 -4.72 -14.16
CA GLY A 199 -11.76 -4.90 -12.96
C GLY A 199 -11.80 -3.65 -12.08
N ILE A 200 -10.66 -2.96 -11.92
CA ILE A 200 -10.59 -1.67 -11.22
C ILE A 200 -11.38 -0.60 -12.00
N ALA A 201 -11.16 -0.52 -13.31
CA ALA A 201 -11.73 0.51 -14.16
C ALA A 201 -13.26 0.46 -14.20
N GLU A 202 -13.82 -0.74 -14.35
CA GLU A 202 -15.27 -0.99 -14.33
C GLU A 202 -15.88 -0.68 -12.97
N ARG A 203 -15.16 -0.96 -11.87
CA ARG A 203 -15.72 -0.83 -10.52
C ARG A 203 -15.67 0.59 -9.97
N PHE A 204 -14.65 1.38 -10.33
CA PHE A 204 -14.40 2.70 -9.74
C PHE A 204 -14.31 3.81 -10.79
N PRO A 205 -15.38 4.13 -11.53
CA PRO A 205 -15.35 5.17 -12.57
C PRO A 205 -15.06 6.58 -12.03
N ALA A 206 -15.15 6.78 -10.70
CA ALA A 206 -14.83 8.05 -10.04
C ALA A 206 -13.34 8.19 -9.65
N LEU A 207 -12.51 7.18 -9.92
CA LEU A 207 -11.13 7.15 -9.48
C LEU A 207 -10.31 8.28 -10.11
N LYS A 208 -9.59 9.02 -9.27
CA LYS A 208 -8.69 10.11 -9.64
C LYS A 208 -7.23 9.72 -9.56
N THR A 209 -6.88 8.84 -8.63
CA THR A 209 -5.52 8.34 -8.45
C THR A 209 -5.53 6.82 -8.40
N LEU A 210 -4.74 6.21 -9.28
CA LEU A 210 -4.49 4.77 -9.29
C LEU A 210 -2.99 4.53 -9.18
N ALA A 211 -2.57 3.84 -8.13
CA ALA A 211 -1.19 3.43 -7.94
C ALA A 211 -1.11 1.92 -7.73
N LEU A 212 -0.47 1.22 -8.65
CA LEU A 212 -0.27 -0.22 -8.60
C LEU A 212 1.23 -0.47 -8.72
N THR A 213 1.84 -1.17 -7.77
CA THR A 213 3.30 -1.40 -7.77
C THR A 213 3.59 -2.88 -7.54
N CYS A 214 4.44 -3.47 -8.37
CA CYS A 214 4.97 -4.83 -8.17
C CYS A 214 6.48 -4.83 -7.93
N THR A 215 7.21 -3.83 -8.42
CA THR A 215 8.68 -3.75 -8.26
C THR A 215 9.13 -3.63 -6.82
N GLU A 216 8.28 -3.15 -5.90
CA GLU A 216 8.55 -3.13 -4.45
C GLU A 216 8.81 -4.53 -3.86
N ARG A 217 8.45 -5.61 -4.56
CA ARG A 217 8.74 -6.99 -4.13
C ARG A 217 10.19 -7.43 -4.40
N LEU A 218 10.93 -6.67 -5.20
CA LEU A 218 12.33 -6.98 -5.48
C LEU A 218 13.18 -6.54 -4.30
N ILE A 219 13.71 -7.51 -3.57
CA ILE A 219 14.50 -7.28 -2.36
C ILE A 219 15.95 -6.99 -2.76
N ASP A 220 16.36 -5.73 -2.70
CA ASP A 220 17.69 -5.27 -3.10
C ASP A 220 18.70 -5.19 -1.93
N ASP A 221 18.32 -5.56 -0.71
CA ASP A 221 19.15 -5.43 0.50
C ASP A 221 19.73 -6.75 1.05
N CYS A 222 19.55 -7.87 0.34
CA CYS A 222 19.98 -9.20 0.78
C CYS A 222 21.18 -9.75 -0.03
N CYS A 223 20.94 -10.50 -1.11
CA CYS A 223 21.97 -11.08 -1.99
C CYS A 223 21.39 -11.31 -3.39
N TRP A 224 22.25 -11.59 -4.38
CA TRP A 224 21.81 -11.86 -5.76
C TRP A 224 20.85 -13.02 -5.88
N ASP A 225 21.02 -14.07 -5.07
CA ASP A 225 20.16 -15.25 -5.14
C ASP A 225 18.75 -14.92 -4.64
N CYS A 226 18.62 -14.14 -3.55
CA CYS A 226 17.31 -13.65 -3.10
C CYS A 226 16.69 -12.65 -4.10
N TYR A 227 17.49 -11.80 -4.74
CA TYR A 227 17.01 -10.89 -5.77
C TYR A 227 16.50 -11.68 -7.00
N GLU A 228 17.26 -12.67 -7.47
CA GLU A 228 16.86 -13.56 -8.56
C GLU A 228 15.60 -14.35 -8.18
N GLU A 229 15.54 -14.95 -6.99
CA GLU A 229 14.36 -15.68 -6.51
C GLU A 229 13.10 -14.80 -6.47
N THR A 230 13.19 -13.61 -5.87
CA THR A 230 12.07 -12.66 -5.81
C THR A 230 11.64 -12.16 -7.18
N SER A 231 12.57 -12.00 -8.12
CA SER A 231 12.30 -11.65 -9.51
C SER A 231 11.48 -12.75 -10.22
N THR A 232 11.77 -14.03 -10.00
CA THR A 232 11.00 -15.14 -10.60
C THR A 232 9.57 -15.25 -10.06
N CYS A 233 9.30 -14.70 -8.87
CA CYS A 233 8.00 -14.73 -8.21
C CYS A 233 7.13 -13.49 -8.50
N THR A 234 7.62 -12.55 -9.31
CA THR A 234 6.97 -11.26 -9.57
C THR A 234 7.09 -10.89 -11.05
N LEU A 235 5.98 -10.52 -11.68
CA LEU A 235 5.99 -10.08 -13.08
C LEU A 235 6.31 -8.58 -13.15
N HIS A 236 7.60 -8.25 -12.99
CA HIS A 236 8.07 -6.86 -12.87
C HIS A 236 8.44 -6.21 -14.20
N SER A 237 8.88 -6.99 -15.20
CA SER A 237 9.25 -6.54 -16.54
C SER A 237 8.47 -7.34 -17.58
N PRO A 238 7.25 -6.92 -17.94
CA PRO A 238 6.35 -7.72 -18.79
C PRO A 238 6.76 -7.78 -20.28
N ILE A 239 7.76 -7.02 -20.70
CA ILE A 239 8.28 -6.99 -22.07
C ILE A 239 9.61 -7.79 -22.10
N PRO A 240 9.79 -8.77 -23.00
CA PRO A 240 8.93 -9.13 -24.13
C PRO A 240 7.95 -10.29 -23.84
N ASP A 241 8.01 -10.87 -22.65
CA ASP A 241 7.40 -12.17 -22.35
C ASP A 241 5.87 -12.16 -22.42
N VAL A 242 5.24 -11.06 -22.02
CA VAL A 242 3.78 -10.88 -22.01
C VAL A 242 3.32 -9.96 -23.12
N TYR A 243 4.09 -8.90 -23.37
CA TYR A 243 3.82 -7.92 -24.42
C TYR A 243 5.05 -7.79 -25.30
N PHE A 244 4.83 -7.65 -26.61
CA PHE A 244 5.94 -7.61 -27.57
C PHE A 244 6.87 -6.41 -27.33
N ASP A 245 6.28 -5.24 -27.06
CA ASP A 245 6.99 -3.99 -26.81
C ASP A 245 6.16 -3.03 -25.94
N ALA A 246 6.69 -1.81 -25.74
CA ALA A 246 6.02 -0.76 -24.98
C ALA A 246 4.72 -0.28 -25.65
N GLU A 247 4.60 -0.40 -26.98
CA GLU A 247 3.39 -0.01 -27.72
C GLU A 247 2.25 -0.98 -27.43
N ASP A 248 2.49 -2.27 -27.61
CA ASP A 248 1.54 -3.33 -27.32
C ASP A 248 1.06 -3.26 -25.86
N LEU A 249 1.99 -3.14 -24.90
CA LEU A 249 1.66 -2.96 -23.49
C LEU A 249 0.79 -1.73 -23.26
N SER A 250 1.18 -0.57 -23.81
CA SER A 250 0.48 0.69 -23.59
C SER A 250 -0.93 0.69 -24.19
N CYS A 251 -1.13 0.03 -25.33
CA CYS A 251 -2.44 -0.15 -25.95
C CYS A 251 -3.32 -1.06 -25.08
N ALA A 252 -2.79 -2.19 -24.63
CA ALA A 252 -3.53 -3.14 -23.78
C ALA A 252 -3.95 -2.49 -22.45
N PHE A 253 -3.02 -1.82 -21.77
CA PHE A 253 -3.29 -1.15 -20.49
C PHE A 253 -4.18 0.07 -20.67
N GLY A 254 -3.94 0.89 -21.70
CA GLY A 254 -4.77 2.04 -22.02
C GLY A 254 -6.21 1.64 -22.31
N SER A 255 -6.43 0.59 -23.10
CA SER A 255 -7.76 0.04 -23.38
C SER A 255 -8.45 -0.45 -22.11
N ALA A 256 -7.75 -1.22 -21.26
CA ALA A 256 -8.30 -1.74 -20.00
C ALA A 256 -8.69 -0.62 -19.02
N LEU A 257 -7.95 0.49 -19.00
CA LEU A 257 -8.20 1.63 -18.12
C LEU A 257 -9.17 2.66 -18.73
N SER A 258 -9.53 2.57 -20.00
CA SER A 258 -10.37 3.55 -20.71
C SER A 258 -11.70 3.93 -20.02
N PRO A 259 -12.36 3.06 -19.21
CA PRO A 259 -13.54 3.48 -18.44
C PRO A 259 -13.26 4.60 -17.40
N LEU A 260 -12.01 4.76 -16.94
CA LEU A 260 -11.62 5.72 -15.90
C LEU A 260 -11.45 7.14 -16.45
N THR A 261 -12.54 7.72 -16.94
CA THR A 261 -12.57 9.07 -17.55
C THR A 261 -12.13 10.20 -16.62
N LYS A 262 -12.12 9.98 -15.30
CA LYS A 262 -11.72 10.95 -14.26
C LYS A 262 -10.32 10.71 -13.69
N LEU A 263 -9.57 9.73 -14.22
CA LEU A 263 -8.25 9.41 -13.71
C LEU A 263 -7.27 10.55 -14.04
N GLU A 264 -6.74 11.18 -13.00
CA GLU A 264 -5.80 12.31 -13.11
C GLU A 264 -4.36 11.83 -12.97
N HIS A 265 -4.10 10.87 -12.10
CA HIS A 265 -2.76 10.38 -11.78
C HIS A 265 -2.71 8.85 -11.83
N LEU A 266 -1.82 8.32 -12.67
CA LEU A 266 -1.58 6.88 -12.84
C LEU A 266 -0.14 6.54 -12.44
N THR A 267 0.03 5.57 -11.56
CA THR A 267 1.33 4.98 -11.22
C THR A 267 1.28 3.49 -11.49
N LEU A 268 2.14 3.02 -12.39
CA LEU A 268 2.29 1.62 -12.76
C LEU A 268 3.73 1.20 -12.47
N GLY A 269 3.94 0.64 -11.27
CA GLY A 269 5.23 0.17 -10.81
C GLY A 269 5.62 -1.17 -11.41
N ILE A 270 5.76 -1.20 -12.73
CA ILE A 270 6.44 -2.18 -13.58
C ILE A 270 7.62 -1.47 -14.26
N PHE A 271 8.65 -2.22 -14.63
CA PHE A 271 9.72 -1.72 -15.48
C PHE A 271 9.33 -1.88 -16.95
N LEU A 272 9.51 -0.80 -17.73
CA LEU A 272 9.35 -0.83 -19.19
C LEU A 272 10.64 -1.19 -19.93
N SER A 273 11.76 -1.36 -19.20
CA SER A 273 12.97 -1.97 -19.74
C SER A 273 12.70 -3.44 -20.10
N HIS A 274 13.29 -3.91 -21.20
CA HIS A 274 13.25 -5.32 -21.59
C HIS A 274 13.73 -6.23 -20.45
N LEU A 275 13.12 -7.41 -20.27
CA LEU A 275 13.51 -8.38 -19.24
C LEU A 275 15.00 -8.75 -19.31
N ASP A 276 15.54 -8.78 -20.53
CA ASP A 276 16.98 -8.98 -20.78
C ASP A 276 17.88 -7.99 -20.06
N THR A 277 17.39 -6.80 -19.70
CA THR A 277 18.16 -5.80 -18.93
C THR A 277 18.60 -6.39 -17.59
N LEU A 278 17.70 -7.08 -16.90
CA LEU A 278 18.00 -7.72 -15.63
C LEU A 278 18.88 -8.97 -15.83
N HIS A 279 18.57 -9.82 -16.80
CA HIS A 279 19.39 -11.01 -17.07
C HIS A 279 20.81 -10.65 -17.51
N TYR A 280 20.95 -9.62 -18.36
CA TYR A 280 22.23 -9.04 -18.74
C TYR A 280 22.98 -8.55 -17.51
N HIS A 281 22.30 -7.83 -16.62
CA HIS A 281 22.87 -7.35 -15.36
C HIS A 281 23.40 -8.49 -14.50
N LEU A 282 22.56 -9.48 -14.20
CA LEU A 282 22.95 -10.64 -13.39
C LEU A 282 24.14 -11.40 -13.99
N ARG A 283 24.16 -11.59 -15.32
CA ARG A 283 25.22 -12.33 -16.01
C ARG A 283 26.59 -11.65 -15.90
N HIS A 284 26.67 -10.34 -16.16
CA HIS A 284 27.99 -9.69 -16.15
C HIS A 284 28.45 -9.34 -14.73
N CYS A 285 27.54 -8.96 -13.82
CA CYS A 285 27.88 -8.73 -12.41
C CYS A 285 28.44 -10.00 -11.75
N ARG A 286 27.87 -11.18 -12.06
CA ARG A 286 28.42 -12.47 -11.63
C ARG A 286 29.83 -12.74 -12.18
N SER A 287 30.15 -12.22 -13.35
CA SER A 287 31.46 -12.42 -14.00
C SER A 287 32.54 -11.47 -13.48
N THR A 288 32.16 -10.28 -13.00
CA THR A 288 33.08 -9.23 -12.53
C THR A 288 33.27 -9.19 -11.01
N ALA A 289 32.52 -10.00 -10.25
CA ALA A 289 32.56 -10.03 -8.79
C ALA A 289 33.82 -10.73 -8.24
N THR A 290 34.99 -10.11 -8.41
CA THR A 290 36.20 -10.46 -7.66
C THR A 290 36.24 -9.81 -6.27
N THR A 291 35.34 -8.86 -6.00
CA THR A 291 35.22 -8.15 -4.72
C THR A 291 34.16 -8.78 -3.81
N PRO A 292 34.41 -8.86 -2.48
CA PRO A 292 33.46 -9.44 -1.52
C PRO A 292 32.12 -8.72 -1.55
N ALA A 293 31.04 -9.50 -1.40
CA ALA A 293 29.64 -9.17 -1.66
C ALA A 293 29.04 -7.95 -0.91
N ILE A 294 29.79 -7.28 -0.04
CA ILE A 294 29.28 -6.29 0.92
C ILE A 294 29.15 -4.87 0.32
N LEU A 295 29.71 -4.60 -0.87
CA LEU A 295 29.65 -3.29 -1.54
C LEU A 295 28.97 -3.34 -2.92
N GLN A 296 28.19 -4.38 -3.20
CA GLN A 296 27.65 -4.57 -4.54
C GLN A 296 26.47 -3.65 -4.81
N VAL A 297 26.52 -3.08 -6.01
CA VAL A 297 25.53 -2.22 -6.59
C VAL A 297 24.34 -3.09 -7.00
N TYR A 298 23.24 -3.03 -6.27
CA TYR A 298 22.06 -3.83 -6.56
C TYR A 298 21.24 -3.18 -7.68
N GLY A 299 20.97 -3.97 -8.72
CA GLY A 299 20.10 -3.60 -9.83
C GLY A 299 20.79 -2.93 -11.03
N PRO A 300 20.17 -2.98 -12.21
CA PRO A 300 20.70 -2.37 -13.44
C PRO A 300 20.97 -0.85 -13.36
N GLY A 301 20.23 -0.12 -12.53
CA GLY A 301 20.21 1.35 -12.50
C GLY A 301 21.54 1.99 -12.17
N SER A 302 22.31 1.33 -11.35
CA SER A 302 23.55 1.81 -10.77
C SER A 302 24.77 1.15 -11.43
N CYS A 303 24.56 0.24 -12.39
CA CYS A 303 25.61 -0.35 -13.22
C CYS A 303 25.89 0.48 -14.48
N THR A 304 27.13 0.97 -14.62
CA THR A 304 27.58 1.75 -15.79
C THR A 304 27.34 1.05 -17.12
N TYR A 305 27.60 -0.26 -17.21
CA TYR A 305 27.39 -1.02 -18.46
C TYR A 305 25.90 -1.12 -18.81
N CYS A 306 25.03 -1.35 -17.82
CA CYS A 306 23.58 -1.35 -18.03
C CYS A 306 23.07 0.01 -18.47
N ARG A 307 23.52 1.09 -17.84
CA ARG A 307 23.13 2.46 -18.20
C ARG A 307 23.49 2.76 -19.66
N LEU A 308 24.75 2.53 -20.04
CA LEU A 308 25.22 2.77 -21.42
C LEU A 308 24.43 1.95 -22.46
N ALA A 309 24.02 0.73 -22.12
CA ALA A 309 23.31 -0.15 -23.05
C ALA A 309 21.80 0.13 -23.14
N PHE A 310 21.13 0.47 -22.03
CA PHE A 310 19.67 0.39 -21.94
C PHE A 310 18.96 1.67 -21.48
N GLU A 311 19.66 2.66 -20.93
CA GLU A 311 19.03 3.85 -20.34
C GLU A 311 18.20 4.63 -21.35
N SER A 312 18.81 5.02 -22.48
CA SER A 312 18.14 5.82 -23.50
C SER A 312 16.94 5.10 -24.12
N GLY A 313 17.05 3.80 -24.37
CA GLY A 313 15.95 2.99 -24.89
C GLY A 313 14.79 2.90 -23.91
N THR A 314 15.10 2.69 -22.62
CA THR A 314 14.11 2.60 -21.55
C THR A 314 13.34 3.90 -21.38
N TRP A 315 14.03 5.04 -21.31
CA TRP A 315 13.40 6.36 -21.19
C TRP A 315 12.50 6.70 -22.38
N ASN A 316 12.95 6.38 -23.60
CA ASN A 316 12.13 6.56 -24.80
C ASN A 316 10.88 5.68 -24.75
N GLY A 317 11.00 4.43 -24.30
CA GLY A 317 9.88 3.52 -24.09
C GLY A 317 8.89 4.04 -23.05
N GLU A 318 9.37 4.56 -21.92
CA GLU A 318 8.55 5.16 -20.86
C GLU A 318 7.78 6.39 -21.35
N LEU A 319 8.44 7.30 -22.07
CA LEU A 319 7.78 8.47 -22.68
C LEU A 319 6.75 8.05 -23.74
N PHE A 320 7.09 7.08 -24.59
CA PHE A 320 6.17 6.58 -25.61
C PHE A 320 4.93 5.94 -24.97
N ALA A 321 5.12 5.02 -24.01
CA ALA A 321 4.04 4.35 -23.29
C ALA A 321 3.14 5.37 -22.57
N SER A 322 3.73 6.40 -21.95
CA SER A 322 2.99 7.49 -21.31
C SER A 322 2.13 8.25 -22.32
N ALA A 323 2.68 8.61 -23.48
CA ALA A 323 1.94 9.26 -24.56
C ALA A 323 0.82 8.38 -25.09
N SER A 324 1.07 7.09 -25.30
CA SER A 324 0.07 6.13 -25.78
C SER A 324 -1.08 5.92 -24.79
N VAL A 325 -0.79 5.60 -23.52
CA VAL A 325 -1.80 5.44 -22.46
C VAL A 325 -2.64 6.71 -22.29
N SER A 326 -2.02 7.89 -22.40
CA SER A 326 -2.75 9.16 -22.28
C SER A 326 -3.78 9.37 -23.39
N ARG A 327 -3.71 8.69 -24.54
CA ARG A 327 -4.77 8.79 -25.56
C ARG A 327 -6.09 8.17 -25.10
N PHE A 328 -6.05 7.21 -24.19
CA PHE A 328 -7.23 6.52 -23.66
C PHE A 328 -7.86 7.20 -22.46
N LEU A 329 -7.14 8.10 -21.78
CA LEU A 329 -7.52 8.65 -20.48
C LEU A 329 -7.62 10.18 -20.52
N PRO A 330 -8.79 10.76 -20.82
CA PRO A 330 -8.92 12.18 -21.14
C PRO A 330 -8.53 13.14 -20.00
N ALA A 331 -8.75 12.75 -18.74
CA ALA A 331 -8.40 13.57 -17.58
C ALA A 331 -6.95 13.41 -17.07
N LEU A 332 -6.16 12.53 -17.71
CA LEU A 332 -4.84 12.17 -17.22
C LEU A 332 -3.88 13.36 -17.27
N LYS A 333 -3.25 13.65 -16.12
CA LYS A 333 -2.27 14.72 -15.91
C LYS A 333 -0.85 14.16 -15.74
N SER A 334 -0.69 12.99 -15.14
CA SER A 334 0.61 12.36 -14.98
C SER A 334 0.55 10.83 -15.04
N VAL A 335 1.64 10.24 -15.55
CA VAL A 335 1.91 8.81 -15.56
C VAL A 335 3.27 8.56 -14.95
N SER A 336 3.36 7.66 -13.97
CA SER A 336 4.62 7.26 -13.35
C SER A 336 4.87 5.77 -13.58
N TRP A 337 6.11 5.44 -13.93
CA TRP A 337 6.59 4.07 -14.12
C TRP A 337 7.69 3.76 -13.11
N SER A 338 7.88 2.50 -12.74
CA SER A 338 9.14 2.10 -12.10
C SER A 338 10.22 2.08 -13.16
N SER A 339 11.40 2.59 -12.82
CA SER A 339 12.55 2.63 -13.72
C SER A 339 13.81 2.20 -12.98
N TYR A 340 14.63 1.39 -13.64
CA TYR A 340 15.98 1.17 -13.14
C TYR A 340 16.83 2.43 -13.30
N PHE A 341 16.61 3.20 -14.35
CA PHE A 341 17.51 4.28 -14.75
C PHE A 341 16.98 5.64 -14.30
N VAL A 342 16.78 5.79 -12.98
CA VAL A 342 16.39 7.07 -12.39
C VAL A 342 17.63 7.96 -12.27
N GLY A 343 17.57 9.16 -12.82
CA GLY A 343 18.63 10.16 -12.75
C GLY A 343 18.27 11.30 -11.83
N ASP A 344 18.88 12.47 -12.08
CA ASP A 344 18.55 13.74 -11.43
C ASP A 344 17.70 14.63 -12.35
N GLN A 345 16.85 14.01 -13.18
CA GLN A 345 15.96 14.75 -14.06
C GLN A 345 14.69 15.16 -13.31
N PRO A 346 14.03 16.26 -13.70
CA PRO A 346 12.68 16.53 -13.22
C PRO A 346 11.79 15.29 -13.42
N GLY A 347 10.96 14.96 -12.43
CA GLY A 347 10.08 13.78 -12.48
C GLY A 347 10.68 12.47 -12.05
N ASP A 348 11.96 12.45 -11.75
CA ASP A 348 12.63 11.31 -11.16
C ASP A 348 12.41 11.30 -9.65
N GLY A 349 11.86 10.19 -9.15
CA GLY A 349 11.68 9.94 -7.73
C GLY A 349 12.67 8.88 -7.27
N LEU A 350 13.82 9.30 -6.74
CA LEU A 350 14.90 8.42 -6.29
C LEU A 350 14.43 7.41 -5.24
N ASP A 351 13.65 7.86 -4.25
CA ASP A 351 13.15 7.01 -3.15
C ASP A 351 12.23 5.88 -3.63
N GLY A 352 11.53 6.10 -4.75
CA GLY A 352 10.58 5.13 -5.30
C GLY A 352 11.10 4.40 -6.54
N LEU A 353 12.30 4.73 -7.01
CA LEU A 353 12.81 4.35 -8.33
C LEU A 353 11.77 4.57 -9.43
N THR A 354 11.18 5.77 -9.46
CA THR A 354 10.11 6.10 -10.42
C THR A 354 10.50 7.21 -11.38
N THR A 355 10.00 7.14 -12.61
CA THR A 355 10.04 8.23 -13.59
C THR A 355 8.62 8.71 -13.86
N THR A 356 8.39 10.01 -13.81
CA THR A 356 7.08 10.62 -14.02
C THR A 356 7.05 11.46 -15.29
N ALA A 357 6.05 11.19 -16.12
CA ALA A 357 5.73 11.95 -17.31
C ALA A 357 4.45 12.76 -17.10
N TRP A 358 4.47 14.03 -17.49
CA TRP A 358 3.34 14.95 -17.40
C TRP A 358 2.67 15.14 -18.75
N VAL A 359 1.35 15.06 -18.73
CA VAL A 359 0.48 15.14 -19.91
C VAL A 359 -0.12 16.54 -19.99
N ARG A 360 0.06 17.20 -21.14
CA ARG A 360 -0.65 18.43 -21.51
C ARG A 360 -1.52 18.16 -22.72
N ARG A 361 -2.75 18.66 -22.67
CA ARG A 361 -3.70 18.62 -23.79
C ARG A 361 -4.04 20.05 -24.19
N GLU A 362 -3.85 20.36 -25.46
CA GLU A 362 -4.12 21.67 -26.02
C GLU A 362 -4.60 21.45 -27.47
N GLU A 363 -5.76 22.01 -27.80
CA GLU A 363 -6.34 21.90 -29.16
C GLU A 363 -6.46 20.45 -29.69
N GLY A 364 -6.76 19.50 -28.80
CA GLY A 364 -6.86 18.07 -29.15
C GLY A 364 -5.51 17.35 -29.34
N LYS A 365 -4.39 18.07 -29.28
CA LYS A 365 -3.04 17.49 -29.29
C LYS A 365 -2.63 17.06 -27.89
N VAL A 366 -2.02 15.89 -27.78
CA VAL A 366 -1.48 15.36 -26.53
C VAL A 366 0.04 15.47 -26.56
N SER A 367 0.60 16.17 -25.57
CA SER A 367 2.04 16.34 -25.39
C SER A 367 2.47 15.75 -24.06
N VAL A 368 3.58 15.01 -24.04
CA VAL A 368 4.11 14.38 -22.83
C VAL A 368 5.58 14.75 -22.67
N ARG A 369 5.99 15.07 -21.44
CA ARG A 369 7.39 15.35 -21.08
C ARG A 369 7.70 14.94 -19.64
N ARG A 370 8.97 14.73 -19.31
CA ARG A 370 9.44 14.46 -17.93
C ARG A 370 9.61 15.74 -17.10
N ALA A 371 8.79 16.76 -17.29
CA ALA A 371 8.82 17.93 -16.41
C ALA A 371 7.40 18.51 -16.26
N PRO A 372 7.01 19.01 -15.08
CA PRO A 372 5.75 19.74 -14.91
C PRO A 372 5.66 20.89 -15.91
N TRP A 373 4.45 21.21 -16.39
CA TRP A 373 4.23 22.23 -17.43
C TRP A 373 4.48 23.67 -16.99
#